data_AF-A0A3M1FXX0-F1
#
_entry.id   AF-A0A3M1FXX0-F1
#
_cell.length_a   1.000
_cell.length_b   1.000
_cell.length_c   1.000
_cell.angle_alpha   90.00
_cell.angle_beta   90.00
_cell.angle_gamma   90.00
#
_symmetry.space_group_name_H-M   'P 1'
#
loop_
_entity.id
_entity.type
_entity.pdbx_description
1 polymer ?
#
loop_
_entity_poly.entity_id
_entity_poly.type
_entity_poly.pdbx_seq_one_letter_code
_entity_poly.pdbx_strand_id
1 'polypeptide(L)'
;LSMTFAVYQQAGLVFLGLVPISAGNWSVMIQLAWVRGAIFFQDSVWYIMAPILAIAIFQLAIITMTRSLELIFNPRLRSNE
;
A
#
# COMPACT_ATOMS: atom_id res chain seq x y z
N LEU A 1 1.54 8.07 -10.72
CA LEU A 1 0.74 8.64 -9.60
C LEU A 1 -0.58 7.91 -9.34
N SER A 2 -1.34 7.51 -10.39
CA SER A 2 -2.66 6.88 -10.27
C SER A 2 -2.71 5.69 -9.29
N MET A 3 -1.72 4.79 -9.33
CA MET A 3 -1.68 3.63 -8.44
C MET A 3 -1.57 4.00 -6.95
N THR A 4 -0.66 4.91 -6.62
CA THR A 4 -0.48 5.41 -5.26
C THR A 4 -1.76 6.05 -4.73
N PHE A 5 -2.43 6.83 -5.56
CA PHE A 5 -3.72 7.44 -5.22
C PHE A 5 -4.82 6.40 -4.98
N ALA A 6 -4.88 5.34 -5.79
CA ALA A 6 -5.84 4.26 -5.61
C ALA A 6 -5.66 3.53 -4.27
N VAL A 7 -4.41 3.29 -3.85
CA VAL A 7 -4.10 2.69 -2.53
C VAL A 7 -4.61 3.58 -1.39
N TYR A 8 -4.37 4.89 -1.47
CA TYR A 8 -4.86 5.83 -0.46
C TYR A 8 -6.39 5.96 -0.45
N GLN A 9 -7.03 5.99 -1.62
CA GLN A 9 -8.49 5.98 -1.75
C GLN A 9 -9.10 4.73 -1.10
N GLN A 10 -8.54 3.55 -1.36
CA GLN A 10 -8.96 2.30 -0.74
C GLN A 10 -8.83 2.36 0.79
N ALA A 11 -7.68 2.84 1.30
CA ALA A 11 -7.49 3.02 2.74
C ALA A 11 -8.51 4.01 3.33
N GLY A 12 -8.84 5.08 2.60
CA GLY A 12 -9.90 6.02 2.97
C GLY A 12 -11.28 5.35 3.05
N LEU A 13 -11.64 4.50 2.09
CA LEU A 13 -12.89 3.73 2.15
C LEU A 13 -12.94 2.79 3.37
N VAL A 14 -11.82 2.17 3.71
CA VAL A 14 -11.70 1.34 4.92
C VAL A 14 -11.89 2.17 6.18
N PHE A 15 -11.25 3.34 6.26
CA PHE A 15 -11.40 4.26 7.38
C PHE A 15 -12.85 4.71 7.57
N LEU A 16 -13.56 4.97 6.47
CA LEU A 16 -14.99 5.31 6.48
C LEU A 16 -15.91 4.11 6.76
N GLY A 17 -15.38 2.89 6.84
CA GLY A 17 -16.18 1.67 7.07
C GLY A 17 -17.01 1.23 5.86
N LEU A 18 -16.67 1.70 4.66
CA LEU A 18 -17.41 1.43 3.41
C LEU A 18 -16.96 0.14 2.70
N VAL A 19 -16.07 -0.62 3.32
CA VAL A 19 -15.48 -1.85 2.76
C VAL A 19 -15.77 -3.02 3.69
N PRO A 20 -16.10 -4.22 3.18
CA PRO A 20 -16.25 -5.42 4.00
C PRO A 20 -14.98 -5.73 4.80
N ILE A 21 -15.15 -6.04 6.08
CA ILE A 21 -14.03 -6.43 6.95
C ILE A 21 -13.58 -7.84 6.56
N SER A 22 -12.37 -7.94 6.01
CA SER A 22 -11.75 -9.22 5.63
C SER A 22 -10.27 -9.21 5.99
N ALA A 23 -9.77 -10.35 6.48
CA ALA A 23 -8.36 -10.55 6.81
C ALA A 23 -7.43 -10.48 5.59
N GLY A 24 -7.97 -10.59 4.37
CA GLY A 24 -7.20 -10.47 3.12
C GLY A 24 -6.92 -9.02 2.69
N ASN A 25 -7.50 -8.01 3.35
CA ASN A 25 -7.30 -6.61 3.00
C ASN A 25 -6.34 -5.95 4.00
N TRP A 26 -5.13 -5.60 3.52
CA TRP A 26 -4.09 -5.00 4.35
C TRP A 26 -4.51 -3.66 4.99
N SER A 27 -5.27 -2.84 4.29
CA SER A 27 -5.81 -1.59 4.84
C SER A 27 -6.80 -1.86 5.98
N VAL A 28 -7.62 -2.92 5.86
CA VAL A 28 -8.51 -3.38 6.94
C VAL A 28 -7.70 -3.90 8.13
N MET A 29 -6.60 -4.63 7.91
CA MET A 29 -5.73 -5.09 8.99
C MET A 29 -5.16 -3.90 9.79
N ILE A 30 -4.73 -2.84 9.12
CA ILE A 30 -4.22 -1.62 9.76
C ILE A 30 -5.34 -0.92 10.56
N GLN A 31 -6.54 -0.79 9.97
CA GLN A 31 -7.69 -0.21 10.67
C GLN A 31 -8.10 -1.03 11.90
N LEU A 32 -8.08 -2.36 11.80
CA LEU A 32 -8.38 -3.25 12.92
C LEU A 32 -7.31 -3.17 14.01
N ALA A 33 -6.04 -3.05 13.64
CA ALA A 33 -4.96 -2.84 14.60
C ALA A 33 -5.14 -1.53 15.38
N TRP A 34 -5.57 -0.47 14.69
CA TRP A 34 -5.91 0.82 15.30
C TRP A 34 -7.09 0.70 16.27
N VAL A 35 -8.22 0.15 15.80
CA VAL A 35 -9.46 0.05 16.59
C VAL A 35 -9.32 -0.90 17.79
N ARG A 36 -8.58 -2.01 17.63
CA ARG A 36 -8.40 -3.02 18.69
C ARG A 36 -7.25 -2.70 19.64
N GLY A 37 -6.53 -1.59 19.42
CA GLY A 37 -5.38 -1.24 20.24
C GLY A 37 -4.23 -2.24 20.15
N ALA A 38 -4.03 -2.88 18.99
CA ALA A 38 -2.96 -3.85 18.78
C ALA A 38 -1.57 -3.25 19.04
N ILE A 39 -1.41 -1.92 18.96
CA ILE A 39 -0.19 -1.19 19.29
C ILE A 39 0.23 -1.39 20.76
N PHE A 40 -0.71 -1.65 21.67
CA PHE A 40 -0.43 -1.84 23.09
C PHE A 40 0.05 -3.26 23.44
N PHE A 41 -0.01 -4.20 22.49
CA PHE A 41 0.41 -5.58 22.69
C PHE A 41 1.75 -5.83 22.00
N GLN A 42 2.78 -6.20 22.77
CA GLN A 42 4.14 -6.40 22.26
C GLN A 42 4.22 -7.49 21.19
N ASP A 43 3.37 -8.53 21.29
CA ASP A 43 3.33 -9.63 20.32
C ASP A 43 2.59 -9.26 19.01
N SER A 44 1.91 -8.11 18.97
CA SER A 44 1.12 -7.68 17.81
C SER A 44 1.89 -6.79 16.83
N VAL A 45 3.16 -6.47 17.10
CA VAL A 45 3.98 -5.60 16.25
C VAL A 45 4.01 -6.11 14.80
N TRP A 46 4.16 -7.41 14.59
CA TRP A 46 4.18 -8.00 13.24
C TRP A 46 2.84 -7.90 12.52
N TYR A 47 1.72 -7.94 13.25
CA TYR A 47 0.39 -7.77 12.67
C TYR A 47 0.19 -6.39 12.05
N ILE A 48 0.87 -5.37 12.60
CA ILE A 48 0.85 -3.99 12.10
C ILE A 48 1.91 -3.79 11.03
N MET A 49 3.13 -4.26 11.29
CA MET A 49 4.26 -4.00 10.40
C MET A 49 4.20 -4.76 9.08
N ALA A 50 3.71 -6.00 9.10
CA ALA A 50 3.61 -6.81 7.89
C ALA A 50 2.76 -6.15 6.78
N PRO A 51 1.50 -5.71 7.02
CA PRO A 51 0.71 -5.05 5.99
C PRO A 51 1.31 -3.69 5.55
N ILE A 52 1.93 -2.94 6.46
CA ILE A 52 2.59 -1.67 6.11
C ILE A 52 3.76 -1.91 5.15
N LEU A 53 4.63 -2.87 5.46
CA LEU A 53 5.77 -3.20 4.62
C LEU A 53 5.33 -3.79 3.27
N ALA A 54 4.29 -4.62 3.27
CA ALA A 54 3.73 -5.18 2.04
C ALA A 54 3.22 -4.06 1.11
N ILE A 55 2.48 -3.08 1.64
CA ILE A 55 2.02 -1.92 0.86
C ILE A 55 3.20 -1.10 0.34
N ALA A 56 4.18 -0.79 1.17
CA ALA A 56 5.35 0.01 0.78
C ALA A 56 6.15 -0.66 -0.35
N ILE A 57 6.47 -1.95 -0.20
CA ILE A 57 7.19 -2.72 -1.21
C ILE A 57 6.38 -2.82 -2.50
N PHE A 58 5.07 -3.08 -2.40
CA PHE A 58 4.18 -3.16 -3.55
C PHE A 58 4.12 -1.83 -4.33
N GLN A 59 3.99 -0.70 -3.63
CA GLN A 59 4.01 0.61 -4.25
C GLN A 59 5.35 0.88 -4.94
N LEU A 60 6.47 0.59 -4.28
CA LEU A 60 7.80 0.74 -4.88
C LEU A 60 7.95 -0.12 -6.12
N ALA A 61 7.54 -1.39 -6.09
CA ALA A 61 7.62 -2.31 -7.23
C ALA A 61 6.83 -1.81 -8.44
N ILE A 62 5.62 -1.26 -8.23
CA ILE A 62 4.83 -0.72 -9.34
C ILE A 62 5.43 0.57 -9.88
N ILE A 63 5.95 1.44 -9.01
CA ILE A 63 6.59 2.69 -9.44
C ILE A 63 7.82 2.37 -10.30
N THR A 64 8.70 1.48 -9.85
CA THR A 64 9.91 1.09 -10.59
C THR A 64 9.58 0.33 -11.87
N MET A 65 8.57 -0.54 -11.85
CA MET A 65 8.08 -1.24 -13.06
C MET A 65 7.55 -0.25 -14.09
N THR A 66 6.71 0.71 -13.67
CA THR A 66 6.13 1.72 -14.56
C THR A 66 7.23 2.56 -15.20
N ARG A 67 8.19 3.03 -14.40
CA ARG A 67 9.36 3.76 -14.88
C ARG A 67 10.17 2.95 -15.90
N SER A 68 10.37 1.66 -15.64
CA SER A 68 11.09 0.76 -16.54
C SER A 68 10.35 0.59 -17.87
N LEU A 69 9.02 0.45 -17.84
CA LEU A 69 8.20 0.36 -19.05
C LEU A 69 8.23 1.68 -19.85
N GLU A 70 8.15 2.83 -19.19
CA GLU A 70 8.27 4.14 -19.84
C GLU A 70 9.58 4.28 -20.61
N LEU A 71 10.69 3.80 -20.04
CA LEU A 71 12.00 3.79 -20.71
C LEU A 71 12.05 2.86 -21.93
N ILE A 72 11.37 1.71 -21.87
CA ILE A 72 11.30 0.75 -22.99
C ILE A 72 10.45 1.32 -24.13
N PHE A 73 9.30 1.91 -23.82
CA PHE A 73 8.35 2.40 -24.83
C PHE A 73 8.68 3.80 -25.37
N ASN A 74 9.37 4.64 -24.59
CA ASN A 74 9.76 5.98 -25.02
C ASN A 74 11.30 6.19 -24.91
N PRO A 75 12.07 5.74 -25.91
CA PRO A 75 13.53 5.82 -25.88
C PRO A 75 14.08 7.26 -25.88
N ARG A 76 13.24 8.28 -26.15
CA ARG A 76 13.63 9.71 -26.05
C ARG A 76 13.88 10.15 -24.61
N LEU A 77 13.33 9.44 -23.62
CA LEU A 77 13.55 9.73 -22.21
C LEU A 77 14.93 9.21 -21.73
N ARG A 78 15.52 8.24 -22.44
CA ARG A 78 16.85 7.70 -22.13
C ARG A 78 17.99 8.68 -22.41
N SER A 79 17.81 9.67 -23.29
CA SER A 79 18.88 10.61 -23.66
C SER A 79 19.07 11.77 -22.68
N ASN A 80 18.10 11.98 -21.78
CA ASN A 80 18.04 13.16 -20.92
C ASN A 80 18.18 12.81 -19.43
N GLU A 81 18.53 11.56 -19.12
CA GLU A 81 18.92 11.08 -17.80
C GLU A 81 20.41 10.72 -17.82
#